data_AF-W7Q144-F1
#
_entry.id   AF-W7Q144-F1
#
_cell.length_a   1.000
_cell.length_b   1.000
_cell.length_c   1.000
_cell.angle_alpha   90.00
_cell.angle_beta   90.00
_cell.angle_gamma   90.00
#
_symmetry.space_group_name_H-M   'P 1'
#
loop_
_entity.id
_entity.type
_entity.pdbx_description
1 polymer ?
#
loop_
_entity_poly.entity_id
_entity_poly.type
_entity_poly.pdbx_seq_one_letter_code
_entity_poly.pdbx_strand_id
1 'polypeptide(L)' 'MTTSSSDKPRLSRAHLLDLLRQMLRIRRFEERCVELYTQEKIRGFLHVYIGEEAVGTG' A
#
# COMPACT_ATOMS: atom_id res chain seq x y z
N MET A 1 26.53 -18.25 21.71
CA MET A 1 25.19 -17.69 21.50
C MET A 1 24.66 -18.18 20.16
N THR A 2 23.87 -19.26 20.16
CA THR A 2 23.25 -19.81 18.96
C THR A 2 22.00 -18.99 18.64
N THR A 3 22.01 -18.23 17.57
CA THR A 3 20.84 -17.48 17.10
C THR A 3 19.79 -18.46 16.59
N SER A 4 18.64 -18.53 17.28
CA SER A 4 17.51 -19.35 16.86
C SER A 4 16.89 -18.74 15.59
N SER A 5 16.67 -19.55 14.54
CA SER A 5 16.07 -19.15 13.26
C SER A 5 14.55 -18.86 13.35
N SER A 6 14.06 -18.36 14.49
CA SER A 6 12.65 -18.33 14.87
C SER A 6 11.92 -17.01 14.55
N ASP A 7 12.61 -15.95 14.14
CA ASP A 7 12.01 -14.61 14.03
C ASP A 7 11.33 -14.30 12.68
N LYS A 8 11.12 -15.31 11.82
CA LYS A 8 10.42 -15.08 10.54
C LYS A 8 8.91 -15.20 10.72
N PRO A 9 8.13 -14.14 10.40
CA PRO A 9 6.68 -14.23 10.48
C PRO A 9 6.16 -15.30 9.52
N ARG A 10 5.28 -16.17 10.01
CA ARG A 10 4.62 -17.20 9.20
C ARG A 10 3.47 -16.58 8.43
N LEU A 11 3.74 -16.17 7.19
CA LEU A 11 2.74 -15.56 6.31
C LEU A 11 2.01 -16.64 5.52
N SER A 12 0.68 -16.65 5.60
CA SER A 12 -0.14 -17.55 4.77
C SER A 12 -0.32 -16.98 3.36
N ARG A 13 -0.53 -17.85 2.37
CA ARG A 13 -0.83 -17.41 0.99
C ARG A 13 -2.04 -16.49 0.94
N ALA A 14 -3.08 -16.78 1.73
CA ALA A 14 -4.27 -15.96 1.80
C ALA A 14 -3.96 -14.55 2.31
N HIS A 15 -3.14 -14.45 3.35
CA HIS A 15 -2.72 -13.17 3.92
C HIS A 15 -1.87 -12.35 2.93
N LEU A 16 -0.90 -12.98 2.24
CA LEU A 16 -0.09 -12.30 1.21
C LEU A 16 -0.94 -11.76 0.04
N LEU A 17 -1.92 -12.54 -0.41
CA LEU A 17 -2.84 -12.09 -1.45
C LEU A 17 -3.74 -10.96 -0.99
N ASP A 18 -4.11 -10.93 0.29
CA ASP A 18 -4.87 -9.84 0.86
C ASP A 18 -4.04 -8.55 0.91
N LEU A 19 -2.83 -8.61 1.44
CA LEU A 19 -1.89 -7.47 1.45
C LEU A 19 -1.66 -6.91 0.04
N LEU A 20 -1.42 -7.79 -0.95
CA LEU A 20 -1.26 -7.38 -2.34
C LEU A 20 -2.52 -6.67 -2.88
N ARG A 21 -3.71 -7.20 -2.59
CA ARG A 21 -4.96 -6.55 -3.00
C ARG A 21 -5.13 -5.18 -2.37
N GLN A 22 -4.74 -5.03 -1.11
CA GLN A 22 -4.81 -3.74 -0.42
C GLN A 22 -3.82 -2.73 -1.03
N MET A 23 -2.56 -3.13 -1.28
CA MET A 23 -1.57 -2.26 -1.92
C MET A 23 -2.03 -1.79 -3.31
N LEU A 24 -2.56 -2.72 -4.13
CA LEU A 24 -3.09 -2.38 -5.46
C LEU A 24 -4.31 -1.46 -5.38
N ARG A 25 -5.14 -1.61 -4.34
CA ARG A 25 -6.28 -0.71 -4.11
C ARG A 25 -5.79 0.71 -3.81
N ILE A 26 -4.82 0.86 -2.91
CA ILE A 26 -4.23 2.17 -2.56
C ILE A 26 -3.64 2.80 -3.82
N ARG A 27 -2.79 2.07 -4.57
CA ARG A 27 -2.17 2.57 -5.81
C ARG A 27 -3.20 3.13 -6.78
N ARG A 28 -4.22 2.33 -7.13
CA ARG A 28 -5.24 2.72 -8.11
C ARG A 28 -6.12 3.88 -7.63
N PHE A 29 -6.41 3.91 -6.33
CA PHE A 29 -7.16 5.01 -5.74
C PHE A 29 -6.39 6.32 -5.86
N GLU A 30 -5.11 6.31 -5.49
CA GLU A 30 -4.24 7.49 -5.54
C GLU A 30 -4.01 7.96 -6.99
N GLU A 31 -3.77 7.04 -7.92
CA GLU A 31 -3.68 7.35 -9.35
C GLU A 31 -4.96 8.07 -9.84
N ARG A 32 -6.14 7.59 -9.42
CA ARG A 32 -7.40 8.23 -9.74
C ARG A 32 -7.55 9.61 -9.09
N CYS A 33 -7.09 9.78 -7.85
CA CYS A 33 -7.03 11.09 -7.20
C CYS A 33 -6.14 12.06 -7.97
N VAL A 34 -4.97 11.62 -8.45
CA VAL A 34 -4.07 12.44 -9.29
C VAL A 34 -4.74 12.87 -10.59
N GLU A 35 -5.44 11.95 -11.27
CA GLU A 35 -6.23 12.30 -12.46
C GLU A 35 -7.29 13.36 -12.17
N LEU A 36 -8.06 13.17 -11.09
CA LEU A 36 -9.13 14.09 -10.70
C LEU A 36 -8.60 15.45 -10.23
N TYR A 37 -7.44 15.47 -9.59
CA TYR A 37 -6.73 16.69 -9.22
C TYR A 37 -6.26 17.45 -10.46
N THR A 38 -5.71 16.75 -11.46
CA THR A 38 -5.33 17.33 -12.75
C THR A 38 -6.55 17.91 -13.50
N GLN A 39 -7.73 17.32 -13.32
CA GLN A 39 -9.00 17.83 -13.85
C GLN A 39 -9.62 18.95 -12.99
N GLU A 40 -8.90 19.46 -11.99
CA GLU A 40 -9.34 20.49 -11.05
C GLU A 40 -10.62 20.12 -10.25
N LYS A 41 -10.95 18.82 -10.20
CA LYS A 41 -12.08 18.29 -9.41
C LYS A 41 -11.72 18.11 -7.95
N ILE A 42 -10.43 17.99 -7.64
CA ILE A 42 -9.88 18.06 -6.29
C ILE A 42 -9.08 19.36 -6.21
N ARG A 43 -9.34 20.15 -5.17
CA ARG A 43 -8.74 21.48 -4.97
C ARG A 43 -7.94 21.51 -3.68
N GLY A 44 -6.99 22.45 -3.59
CA GLY A 44 -6.08 22.54 -2.45
C GLY A 44 -4.85 21.67 -2.67
N PHE A 45 -4.37 21.00 -1.63
CA PHE A 45 -3.18 20.15 -1.72
C PHE A 45 -3.57 18.68 -1.79
N LEU A 46 -2.89 17.91 -2.65
CA LEU A 46 -3.00 16.46 -2.73
C LEU A 46 -1.64 15.84 -2.41
N HIS A 47 -1.57 15.08 -1.32
CA HIS A 47 -0.42 14.25 -0.97
C HIS A 47 -0.79 12.81 -1.26
N VAL A 48 0.06 12.12 -2.02
CA VAL A 48 -0.21 10.76 -2.48
C VAL A 48 0.70 9.77 -1.77
N TYR A 49 0.18 8.58 -1.49
CA TYR A 49 0.93 7.49 -0.87
C TYR A 49 1.54 6.52 -1.91
N ILE A 50 1.65 6.95 -3.17
CA ILE A 50 2.20 6.15 -4.27
C ILE A 50 3.67 5.83 -3.98
N GLY A 51 3.97 4.54 -3.82
CA GLY A 51 5.31 4.03 -3.48
C GLY A 51 5.48 3.67 -2.00
N GLU A 52 4.53 4.05 -1.13
CA GLU A 52 4.54 3.76 0.30
C GLU A 52 3.43 2.77 0.70
N GLU A 53 2.82 2.06 -0.26
CA GLU A 53 1.64 1.22 0.01
C GLU A 53 1.90 0.10 1.01
N ALA A 54 3.12 -0.41 1.06
CA ALA A 54 3.51 -1.43 2.02
C ALA A 54 3.36 -0.92 3.47
N VAL A 55 3.73 0.34 3.73
CA VAL A 55 3.61 0.98 5.06
C VAL A 55 2.15 1.15 5.46
N GLY A 56 1.27 1.40 4.48
CA GLY A 56 -0.16 1.54 4.72
C GLY A 56 -0.90 0.21 4.91
N THR A 57 -0.28 -0.92 4.57
CA THR A 57 -0.94 -2.25 4.57
C THR A 57 -0.33 -3.25 5.56
N GLY A 58 0.88 -3.04 6.07
CA GLY A 58 1.59 -3.97 6.95
C GLY A 58 2.45 -3.31 8.01
#